data_AF-A0A8B8ZYM4-F1
#
_entry.id   AF-A0A8B8ZYM4-F1
#
_cell.length_a   1.000
_cell.length_b   1.000
_cell.length_c   1.000
_cell.angle_alpha   90.00
_cell.angle_beta   90.00
_cell.angle_gamma   90.00
#
_symmetry.space_group_name_H-M   'P 1'
#
loop_
_entity.id
_entity.type
_entity.pdbx_description
1 polymer ?
#
loop_
_entity_poly.entity_id
_entity_poly.type
_entity_poly.pdbx_seq_one_letter_code
_entity_poly.pdbx_strand_id
1 'polypeptide(L)'
;MNMGKSHHANCLSPKLQESLNFIQAHAGEKNFGPLLEKLLESRIELHPILFGASGRLKDFIYLDLALDSAVKTSIEKSFTVLSNAHLQELMSLVSLMLENLCLSTVNNEDLIYITKDWYRACDSYKPHDQQWSLHTKAVLDRIQLTLADKAQYYLKMMQPSAEYLGKLLRVESWAVVNFTEELIRAGSGATLSILVNRLNPIIRNIANLGSWQVISPVEVCGFIDCVNKLIDVQSKVFNRPTIIISNKVTGEEEIPDGVVGVLTSDMPDVLSHVSIRARNNKVCFASCFDQNILQDLQLKKGMKISVRPTPSGLAYSEVKSVCSFYPQKASFSPKGVMLKKKTFSGRFAISAQEFSSEMVGAKSNNIEYLRGRVPSWIKVPISVALPFGAFEASISAEVNKMSELKYKMRSSKLCWPGDEGEERWNQAWQAIKKVWASKWNERAYVSCRKAKLKHDDLCMAVLVQEVVNADYAFVSHTRNPISGNPSEIYTEIVKGLGETLVGAYPGRAMSFITKKSALQSPNIISYPSKPVGMFIKKSLIFRSDSNGEDLEGYAGAGLYDSVTINKMEKVVLDYSFDPLIWDKSYQRSIFQRIAEAGKIVEHIFGSAQDIEGVVKDGEIYIVQTRPQI
;
A
#
# COMPACT_ATOMS: atom_id res chain seq x y z
N MET A 1 -45.46 -15.96 -45.91
CA MET A 1 -46.35 -17.13 -45.92
C MET A 1 -46.45 -17.70 -44.52
N ASN A 2 -47.60 -18.26 -44.20
CA ASN A 2 -48.18 -18.44 -42.87
C ASN A 2 -47.38 -19.24 -41.84
N MET A 3 -47.62 -18.81 -40.59
CA MET A 3 -47.36 -19.42 -39.30
C MET A 3 -47.34 -20.97 -39.26
N GLY A 4 -46.22 -21.51 -38.76
CA GLY A 4 -46.21 -22.73 -37.95
C GLY A 4 -46.01 -22.35 -36.48
N LYS A 5 -47.04 -22.54 -35.67
CA LYS A 5 -47.01 -22.34 -34.22
C LYS A 5 -46.07 -23.38 -33.58
N SER A 6 -44.85 -22.99 -33.22
CA SER A 6 -44.11 -23.63 -32.14
C SER A 6 -44.11 -22.69 -30.93
N HIS A 7 -44.79 -23.11 -29.86
CA HIS A 7 -44.83 -22.43 -28.58
C HIS A 7 -43.43 -22.41 -27.91
N HIS A 8 -42.59 -21.45 -28.30
CA HIS A 8 -41.46 -20.90 -27.53
C HIS A 8 -41.28 -19.42 -27.91
N ALA A 9 -42.36 -18.64 -27.80
CA ALA A 9 -42.39 -17.23 -28.15
C ALA A 9 -41.76 -16.36 -27.04
N ASN A 10 -40.78 -15.55 -27.43
CA ASN A 10 -40.11 -14.45 -26.72
C ASN A 10 -39.34 -14.77 -25.42
N CYS A 11 -38.07 -15.18 -25.56
CA CYS A 11 -37.10 -15.25 -24.45
C CYS A 11 -36.52 -13.89 -24.00
N LEU A 12 -36.91 -12.76 -24.62
CA LEU A 12 -36.41 -11.43 -24.25
C LEU A 12 -37.49 -10.68 -23.47
N SER A 13 -37.10 -9.97 -22.40
CA SER A 13 -38.03 -9.09 -21.69
C SER A 13 -38.53 -7.97 -22.62
N PRO A 14 -39.77 -7.48 -22.47
CA PRO A 14 -40.26 -6.35 -23.26
C PRO A 14 -39.33 -5.14 -23.19
N LYS A 15 -38.75 -4.89 -22.01
CA LYS A 15 -37.78 -3.81 -21.77
C LYS A 15 -36.47 -4.00 -22.54
N LEU A 16 -35.96 -5.23 -22.63
CA LEU A 16 -34.78 -5.53 -23.45
C LEU A 16 -35.08 -5.34 -24.93
N GLN A 17 -36.26 -5.77 -25.40
CA GLN A 17 -36.66 -5.60 -26.79
C GLN A 17 -36.82 -4.12 -27.18
N GLU A 18 -37.43 -3.31 -26.31
CA GLU A 18 -37.51 -1.86 -26.48
C GLU A 18 -36.14 -1.21 -26.56
N SER A 19 -35.22 -1.59 -25.66
CA SER A 19 -33.87 -1.04 -25.60
C SER A 19 -33.05 -1.41 -26.86
N LEU A 20 -33.17 -2.65 -27.34
CA LEU A 20 -32.52 -3.09 -28.58
C LEU A 20 -33.07 -2.36 -29.81
N ASN A 21 -34.38 -2.13 -29.88
CA ASN A 21 -34.99 -1.36 -30.96
C ASN A 21 -34.49 0.10 -30.95
N PHE A 22 -34.37 0.70 -29.77
CA PHE A 22 -33.78 2.04 -29.62
C PHE A 22 -32.33 2.07 -30.11
N ILE A 23 -31.49 1.12 -29.67
CA ILE A 23 -30.09 1.05 -30.09
C ILE A 23 -29.98 0.92 -31.61
N GLN A 24 -30.78 0.06 -32.23
CA GLN A 24 -30.78 -0.12 -33.69
C GLN A 24 -31.15 1.17 -34.44
N ALA A 25 -32.12 1.93 -33.92
CA ALA A 25 -32.53 3.19 -34.53
C ALA A 25 -31.46 4.29 -34.40
N HIS A 26 -30.65 4.29 -33.35
CA HIS A 26 -29.75 5.39 -33.00
C HIS A 26 -28.25 5.06 -33.14
N ALA A 27 -27.88 3.87 -33.61
CA ALA A 27 -26.48 3.42 -33.72
C ALA A 27 -25.57 4.30 -34.60
N GLY A 28 -26.15 5.15 -35.46
CA GLY A 28 -25.45 6.08 -36.34
C GLY A 28 -25.44 7.54 -35.89
N GLU A 29 -26.09 7.87 -34.77
CA GLU A 29 -26.25 9.26 -34.33
C GLU A 29 -25.01 9.81 -33.59
N LYS A 30 -24.92 11.15 -33.54
CA LYS A 30 -23.83 11.85 -32.84
C LYS A 30 -24.09 12.07 -31.35
N ASN A 31 -25.32 11.86 -30.87
CA ASN A 31 -25.65 12.03 -29.45
C ASN A 31 -25.40 10.73 -28.69
N PHE A 32 -24.27 10.66 -27.98
CA PHE A 32 -23.79 9.43 -27.37
C PHE A 32 -24.46 9.08 -26.03
N GLY A 33 -24.97 10.07 -25.28
CA GLY A 33 -25.47 9.85 -23.91
C GLY A 33 -26.63 8.84 -23.84
N PRO A 34 -27.79 9.12 -24.46
CA PRO A 34 -28.93 8.22 -24.44
C PRO A 34 -28.64 6.85 -25.06
N LEU A 35 -27.78 6.78 -26.07
CA LEU A 35 -27.34 5.53 -26.69
C LEU A 35 -26.56 4.67 -25.69
N LEU A 36 -25.60 5.25 -24.96
CA LEU A 36 -24.79 4.53 -23.97
C LEU A 36 -25.65 4.01 -22.81
N GLU A 37 -26.58 4.83 -22.31
CA GLU A 37 -27.54 4.40 -21.29
C GLU A 37 -28.33 3.18 -21.75
N LYS A 38 -28.89 3.22 -22.97
CA LYS A 38 -29.66 2.09 -23.52
C LYS A 38 -28.83 0.85 -23.80
N LEU A 39 -27.58 1.01 -24.23
CA LEU A 39 -26.64 -0.11 -24.36
C LEU A 39 -26.42 -0.80 -23.01
N LEU A 40 -26.16 -0.03 -21.95
CA LEU A 40 -25.94 -0.55 -20.62
C LEU A 40 -27.20 -1.18 -20.01
N GLU A 41 -28.35 -0.53 -20.13
CA GLU A 41 -29.65 -1.10 -19.72
C GLU A 41 -29.89 -2.45 -20.39
N SER A 42 -29.60 -2.56 -21.69
CA SER A 42 -29.74 -3.82 -22.43
C SER A 42 -28.86 -4.93 -21.85
N ARG A 43 -27.60 -4.60 -21.48
CA ARG A 43 -26.71 -5.56 -20.83
C ARG A 43 -27.21 -5.98 -19.45
N ILE A 44 -27.71 -5.03 -18.65
CA ILE A 44 -28.28 -5.32 -17.32
C ILE A 44 -29.46 -6.28 -17.44
N GLU A 45 -30.38 -6.04 -18.37
CA GLU A 45 -31.56 -6.90 -18.60
C GLU A 45 -31.16 -8.28 -19.16
N LEU A 46 -30.10 -8.35 -19.96
CA LEU A 46 -29.59 -9.60 -20.53
C LEU A 46 -28.83 -10.44 -19.50
N HIS A 47 -28.16 -9.81 -18.52
CA HIS A 47 -27.23 -10.45 -17.60
C HIS A 47 -27.83 -11.65 -16.84
N PRO A 48 -29.05 -11.60 -16.25
CA PRO A 48 -29.65 -12.78 -15.58
C PRO A 48 -29.86 -13.98 -16.52
N ILE A 49 -30.09 -13.73 -17.82
CA ILE A 49 -30.34 -14.76 -18.83
C ILE A 49 -29.05 -15.55 -19.13
N LEU A 50 -27.88 -14.91 -19.00
CA LEU A 50 -26.58 -15.54 -19.25
C LEU A 50 -26.23 -16.65 -18.25
N PHE A 51 -26.85 -16.64 -17.06
CA PHE A 51 -26.65 -17.66 -16.03
C PHE A 51 -27.74 -18.75 -16.07
N GLY A 52 -28.75 -18.61 -16.94
CA GLY A 52 -29.84 -19.57 -17.08
C GLY A 52 -29.53 -20.71 -18.07
N ALA A 53 -30.17 -21.86 -17.87
CA ALA A 53 -30.16 -22.94 -18.85
C ALA A 53 -31.10 -22.57 -20.02
N SER A 54 -30.54 -22.16 -21.15
CA SER A 54 -31.30 -21.84 -22.37
C SER A 54 -30.70 -22.53 -23.59
N GLY A 55 -31.55 -23.05 -24.47
CA GLY A 55 -31.14 -23.57 -25.78
C GLY A 55 -30.51 -22.50 -26.69
N ARG A 56 -30.63 -21.21 -26.33
CA ARG A 56 -30.06 -20.07 -27.05
C ARG A 56 -28.93 -19.35 -26.31
N LEU A 57 -28.34 -19.96 -25.28
CA LEU A 57 -27.29 -19.32 -24.46
C LEU A 57 -26.14 -18.75 -25.30
N LYS A 58 -25.73 -19.48 -26.36
CA LYS A 58 -24.71 -19.01 -27.31
C LYS A 58 -25.08 -17.65 -27.92
N ASP A 59 -26.31 -17.51 -28.41
CA ASP A 59 -26.78 -16.26 -29.04
C ASP A 59 -26.75 -15.09 -28.05
N PHE A 60 -27.12 -15.35 -26.79
CA PHE A 60 -27.12 -14.33 -25.74
C PHE A 60 -25.70 -13.90 -25.34
N ILE A 61 -24.75 -14.83 -25.30
CA ILE A 61 -23.33 -14.49 -25.07
C ILE A 61 -22.80 -13.60 -26.21
N TYR A 62 -23.09 -13.95 -27.47
CA TYR A 62 -22.67 -13.10 -28.61
C TYR A 62 -23.35 -11.73 -28.59
N LEU A 63 -24.62 -11.66 -28.18
CA LEU A 63 -25.31 -10.39 -28.01
C LEU A 63 -24.67 -9.53 -26.91
N ASP A 64 -24.34 -10.09 -25.75
CA ASP A 64 -23.68 -9.32 -24.67
C ASP A 64 -22.30 -8.81 -25.11
N LEU A 65 -21.50 -9.64 -25.78
CA LEU A 65 -20.20 -9.24 -26.33
C LEU A 65 -20.34 -8.12 -27.37
N ALA A 66 -21.37 -8.18 -28.22
CA ALA A 66 -21.66 -7.12 -29.19
C ALA A 66 -22.10 -5.82 -28.50
N LEU A 67 -22.89 -5.90 -27.42
CA LEU A 67 -23.31 -4.75 -26.63
C LEU A 67 -22.12 -4.10 -25.90
N ASP A 68 -21.25 -4.88 -25.25
CA ASP A 68 -20.01 -4.37 -24.61
C ASP A 68 -19.10 -3.68 -25.64
N SER A 69 -18.91 -4.31 -26.80
CA SER A 69 -18.14 -3.73 -27.91
C SER A 69 -18.76 -2.42 -28.43
N ALA A 70 -20.09 -2.34 -28.49
CA ALA A 70 -20.81 -1.14 -28.89
C ALA A 70 -20.68 0.00 -27.86
N VAL A 71 -20.72 -0.31 -26.55
CA VAL A 71 -20.45 0.68 -25.47
C VAL A 71 -19.07 1.27 -25.66
N LYS A 72 -18.06 0.41 -25.74
CA LYS A 72 -16.66 0.80 -25.95
C LYS A 72 -16.50 1.70 -27.19
N THR A 73 -16.97 1.23 -28.34
CA THR A 73 -16.83 1.94 -29.63
C THR A 73 -17.53 3.29 -29.62
N SER A 74 -18.68 3.40 -28.94
CA SER A 74 -19.43 4.64 -28.84
C SER A 74 -18.68 5.71 -28.04
N ILE A 75 -17.98 5.31 -26.96
CA ILE A 75 -17.12 6.23 -26.19
C ILE A 75 -15.84 6.58 -26.94
N GLU A 76 -15.23 5.63 -27.64
CA GLU A 76 -14.05 5.92 -28.45
C GLU A 76 -14.34 6.92 -29.56
N LYS A 77 -15.52 6.86 -30.17
CA LYS A 77 -16.00 7.85 -31.15
C LYS A 77 -16.22 9.24 -30.53
N SER A 78 -16.59 9.31 -29.25
CA SER A 78 -16.79 10.59 -28.57
C SER A 78 -15.48 11.24 -28.14
N PHE A 79 -14.35 10.52 -28.09
CA PHE A 79 -13.07 11.06 -27.62
C PHE A 79 -12.56 12.33 -28.31
N THR A 80 -12.90 12.55 -29.59
CA THR A 80 -12.56 13.77 -30.35
C THR A 80 -13.39 14.98 -29.92
N VAL A 81 -14.66 14.76 -29.57
CA VAL A 81 -15.57 15.79 -29.02
C VAL A 81 -15.22 16.06 -27.55
N LEU A 82 -14.79 15.01 -26.82
CA LEU A 82 -14.44 15.07 -25.41
C LEU A 82 -13.13 15.79 -25.08
N SER A 83 -12.37 16.29 -26.08
CA SER A 83 -11.16 17.08 -25.79
C SER A 83 -11.47 18.37 -25.03
N ASN A 84 -12.70 18.89 -25.18
CA ASN A 84 -13.20 20.09 -24.51
C ASN A 84 -14.37 19.79 -23.55
N ALA A 85 -14.60 18.52 -23.19
CA ALA A 85 -15.74 18.13 -22.36
C ALA A 85 -15.65 18.73 -20.96
N HIS A 86 -16.82 19.10 -20.43
CA HIS A 86 -16.93 19.53 -19.06
C HIS A 86 -16.67 18.36 -18.10
N LEU A 87 -16.19 18.68 -16.90
CA LEU A 87 -15.86 17.71 -15.86
C LEU A 87 -17.01 16.74 -15.57
N GLN A 88 -18.25 17.23 -15.52
CA GLN A 88 -19.43 16.43 -15.23
C GLN A 88 -19.73 15.40 -16.32
N GLU A 89 -19.45 15.73 -17.58
CA GLU A 89 -19.62 14.81 -18.72
C GLU A 89 -18.58 13.70 -18.68
N LEU A 90 -17.32 14.03 -18.37
CA LEU A 90 -16.30 13.01 -18.13
C LEU A 90 -16.68 12.11 -16.95
N MET A 91 -17.26 12.69 -15.89
CA MET A 91 -17.65 11.93 -14.72
C MET A 91 -18.81 10.96 -15.01
N SER A 92 -19.81 11.38 -15.78
CA SER A 92 -20.92 10.49 -16.18
C SER A 92 -20.45 9.35 -17.06
N LEU A 93 -19.51 9.60 -17.99
CA LEU A 93 -18.92 8.54 -18.83
C LEU A 93 -18.12 7.54 -18.02
N VAL A 94 -17.38 7.98 -16.99
CA VAL A 94 -16.70 7.09 -16.05
C VAL A 94 -17.71 6.21 -15.31
N SER A 95 -18.84 6.77 -14.86
CA SER A 95 -19.91 5.99 -14.21
C SER A 95 -20.42 4.86 -15.10
N LEU A 96 -20.79 5.18 -16.34
CA LEU A 96 -21.29 4.20 -17.32
C LEU A 96 -20.25 3.10 -17.60
N MET A 97 -18.98 3.47 -17.69
CA MET A 97 -17.89 2.52 -17.94
C MET A 97 -17.60 1.61 -16.75
N LEU A 98 -17.69 2.13 -15.52
CA LEU A 98 -17.54 1.32 -14.32
C LEU A 98 -18.64 0.27 -14.21
N GLU A 99 -19.90 0.66 -14.44
CA GLU A 99 -21.03 -0.28 -14.46
C GLU A 99 -20.89 -1.32 -15.57
N ASN A 100 -20.52 -0.89 -16.78
CA ASN A 100 -20.28 -1.78 -17.91
C ASN A 100 -19.18 -2.81 -17.58
N LEU A 101 -18.11 -2.39 -16.90
CA LEU A 101 -17.04 -3.30 -16.47
C LEU A 101 -17.46 -4.24 -15.35
N CYS A 102 -18.34 -3.82 -14.44
CA CYS A 102 -18.92 -4.72 -13.44
C CYS A 102 -19.63 -5.90 -14.12
N LEU A 103 -20.34 -5.68 -15.22
CA LEU A 103 -21.02 -6.75 -15.97
C LEU A 103 -20.05 -7.67 -16.72
N SER A 104 -18.91 -7.14 -17.19
CA SER A 104 -17.93 -7.90 -17.99
C SER A 104 -16.85 -8.61 -17.16
N THR A 105 -16.78 -8.38 -15.85
CA THR A 105 -15.65 -8.82 -15.01
C THR A 105 -16.07 -9.87 -13.99
N VAL A 106 -15.37 -11.01 -13.96
CA VAL A 106 -15.53 -12.02 -12.90
C VAL A 106 -14.72 -11.61 -11.65
N ASN A 107 -15.23 -11.94 -10.47
CA ASN A 107 -14.65 -11.53 -9.17
C ASN A 107 -14.45 -10.01 -9.14
N ASN A 108 -15.55 -9.28 -9.28
CA ASN A 108 -15.63 -7.84 -9.47
C ASN A 108 -15.95 -7.07 -8.18
N GLU A 109 -15.83 -7.68 -6.99
CA GLU A 109 -16.14 -7.05 -5.71
C GLU A 109 -15.48 -5.67 -5.55
N ASP A 110 -14.19 -5.57 -5.88
CA ASP A 110 -13.44 -4.31 -5.84
C ASP A 110 -14.01 -3.26 -6.81
N LEU A 111 -14.39 -3.67 -8.03
CA LEU A 111 -15.04 -2.78 -9.00
C LEU A 111 -16.40 -2.30 -8.48
N ILE A 112 -17.17 -3.16 -7.82
CA ILE A 112 -18.46 -2.77 -7.23
C ILE A 112 -18.24 -1.72 -6.14
N TYR A 113 -17.26 -1.90 -5.25
CA TYR A 113 -16.97 -0.92 -4.20
C TYR A 113 -16.46 0.40 -4.78
N ILE A 114 -15.60 0.35 -5.80
CA ILE A 114 -15.15 1.52 -6.54
C ILE A 114 -16.32 2.25 -7.18
N THR A 115 -17.27 1.53 -7.78
CA THR A 115 -18.47 2.12 -8.38
C THR A 115 -19.32 2.83 -7.33
N LYS A 116 -19.51 2.24 -6.14
CA LYS A 116 -20.20 2.92 -5.02
C LYS A 116 -19.46 4.18 -4.57
N ASP A 117 -18.14 4.09 -4.38
CA ASP A 117 -17.30 5.25 -4.00
C ASP A 117 -17.37 6.35 -5.06
N TRP A 118 -17.36 5.96 -6.34
CA TRP A 118 -17.47 6.85 -7.47
C TRP A 118 -18.81 7.59 -7.49
N TYR A 119 -19.91 6.88 -7.29
CA TYR A 119 -21.23 7.50 -7.17
C TYR A 119 -21.30 8.50 -6.01
N ARG A 120 -20.75 8.13 -4.85
CA ARG A 120 -20.65 9.06 -3.73
C ARG A 120 -19.81 10.31 -4.06
N ALA A 121 -18.74 10.16 -4.83
CA ALA A 121 -17.93 11.28 -5.31
C ALA A 121 -18.70 12.16 -6.31
N CYS A 122 -19.50 11.57 -7.20
CA CYS A 122 -20.40 12.30 -8.10
C CYS A 122 -21.47 13.08 -7.33
N ASP A 123 -22.15 12.44 -6.39
CA ASP A 123 -23.25 13.04 -5.60
C ASP A 123 -22.77 14.19 -4.70
N SER A 124 -21.51 14.12 -4.24
CA SER A 124 -20.90 15.14 -3.39
C SER A 124 -20.16 16.24 -4.16
N TYR A 125 -20.27 16.26 -5.50
CA TYR A 125 -19.58 17.23 -6.34
C TYR A 125 -19.87 18.68 -5.94
N LYS A 126 -18.78 19.42 -5.70
CA LYS A 126 -18.79 20.86 -5.49
C LYS A 126 -17.68 21.50 -6.31
N PRO A 127 -17.99 22.49 -7.18
CA PRO A 127 -16.97 23.19 -7.95
C PRO A 127 -15.89 23.77 -7.04
N HIS A 128 -14.62 23.58 -7.40
CA HIS A 128 -13.45 24.10 -6.68
C HIS A 128 -13.29 23.62 -5.22
N ASP A 129 -13.95 22.54 -4.82
CA ASP A 129 -13.76 21.94 -3.49
C ASP A 129 -12.50 21.05 -3.46
N GLN A 130 -11.52 21.49 -2.68
CA GLN A 130 -10.25 20.77 -2.52
C GLN A 130 -10.43 19.42 -1.81
N GLN A 131 -11.32 19.31 -0.83
CA GLN A 131 -11.53 18.06 -0.10
C GLN A 131 -12.26 17.04 -0.96
N TRP A 132 -13.27 17.50 -1.71
CA TRP A 132 -13.92 16.68 -2.72
C TRP A 132 -12.92 16.15 -3.75
N SER A 133 -12.06 17.02 -4.31
CA SER A 133 -11.09 16.60 -5.33
C SER A 133 -10.02 15.64 -4.80
N LEU A 134 -9.57 15.79 -3.54
CA LEU A 134 -8.69 14.81 -2.89
C LEU A 134 -9.36 13.44 -2.75
N HIS A 135 -10.64 13.40 -2.39
CA HIS A 135 -11.41 12.16 -2.30
C HIS A 135 -11.61 11.52 -3.69
N THR A 136 -12.10 12.28 -4.66
CA THR A 136 -12.26 11.82 -6.05
C THR A 136 -10.94 11.32 -6.63
N LYS A 137 -9.81 11.98 -6.33
CA LYS A 137 -8.48 11.53 -6.75
C LYS A 137 -8.14 10.15 -6.21
N ALA A 138 -8.50 9.84 -4.97
CA ALA A 138 -8.27 8.54 -4.36
C ALA A 138 -9.11 7.44 -5.03
N VAL A 139 -10.36 7.74 -5.40
CA VAL A 139 -11.19 6.81 -6.20
C VAL A 139 -10.56 6.57 -7.58
N LEU A 140 -10.06 7.60 -8.26
CA LEU A 140 -9.35 7.46 -9.54
C LEU A 140 -8.06 6.64 -9.42
N ASP A 141 -7.28 6.84 -8.34
CA ASP A 141 -6.11 6.01 -8.06
C ASP A 141 -6.51 4.53 -7.93
N ARG A 142 -7.59 4.25 -7.19
CA ARG A 142 -8.10 2.90 -7.01
C ARG A 142 -8.58 2.28 -8.32
N ILE A 143 -9.27 3.03 -9.18
CA ILE A 143 -9.66 2.57 -10.52
C ILE A 143 -8.44 2.13 -11.33
N GLN A 144 -7.38 2.96 -11.36
CA GLN A 144 -6.15 2.63 -12.10
C GLN A 144 -5.47 1.36 -11.54
N LEU A 145 -5.43 1.21 -10.22
CA LEU A 145 -4.87 0.01 -9.58
C LEU A 145 -5.65 -1.25 -9.95
N THR A 146 -6.98 -1.20 -9.92
CA THR A 146 -7.84 -2.34 -10.25
C THR A 146 -7.72 -2.72 -11.73
N LEU A 147 -7.66 -1.72 -12.63
CA LEU A 147 -7.44 -1.97 -14.06
C LEU A 147 -6.06 -2.60 -14.31
N ALA A 148 -5.01 -2.13 -13.64
CA ALA A 148 -3.67 -2.70 -13.74
C ALA A 148 -3.61 -4.14 -13.20
N ASP A 149 -4.26 -4.42 -12.07
CA ASP A 149 -4.33 -5.77 -11.50
C ASP A 149 -5.06 -6.74 -12.43
N LYS A 150 -6.18 -6.32 -13.03
CA LYS A 150 -6.91 -7.14 -14.01
C LYS A 150 -6.11 -7.37 -15.29
N ALA A 151 -5.41 -6.36 -15.81
CA ALA A 151 -4.48 -6.53 -16.93
C ALA A 151 -3.39 -7.57 -16.62
N GLN A 152 -2.80 -7.49 -15.43
CA GLN A 152 -1.78 -8.43 -14.98
C GLN A 152 -2.34 -9.84 -14.77
N TYR A 153 -3.59 -9.97 -14.31
CA TYR A 153 -4.31 -11.24 -14.20
C TYR A 153 -4.49 -11.89 -15.59
N TYR A 154 -4.98 -11.14 -16.58
CA TYR A 154 -5.12 -11.65 -17.95
C TYR A 154 -3.79 -12.06 -18.55
N LEU A 155 -2.73 -11.27 -18.36
CA LEU A 155 -1.39 -11.63 -18.81
C LEU A 155 -0.93 -12.98 -18.24
N LYS A 156 -1.11 -13.21 -16.94
CA LYS A 156 -0.73 -14.48 -16.30
C LYS A 156 -1.59 -15.66 -16.77
N MET A 157 -2.86 -15.41 -17.06
CA MET A 157 -3.81 -16.45 -17.43
C MET A 157 -3.71 -16.85 -18.91
N MET A 158 -3.57 -15.88 -19.82
CA MET A 158 -3.71 -16.09 -21.26
C MET A 158 -2.37 -16.20 -22.01
N GLN A 159 -1.37 -15.42 -21.60
CA GLN A 159 -0.10 -15.34 -22.33
C GLN A 159 0.63 -16.69 -22.45
N PRO A 160 0.69 -17.55 -21.42
CA PRO A 160 1.34 -18.87 -21.55
C PRO A 160 0.71 -19.75 -22.64
N SER A 161 -0.62 -19.69 -22.79
CA SER A 161 -1.34 -20.42 -23.83
C SER A 161 -1.08 -19.82 -25.22
N ALA A 162 -1.03 -18.49 -25.32
CA ALA A 162 -0.68 -17.80 -26.56
C ALA A 162 0.75 -18.16 -27.03
N GLU A 163 1.71 -18.21 -26.12
CA GLU A 163 3.09 -18.63 -26.39
C GLU A 163 3.17 -20.09 -26.85
N TYR A 164 2.46 -20.98 -26.16
CA TYR A 164 2.41 -22.39 -26.50
C TYR A 164 1.83 -22.64 -27.90
N LEU A 165 0.63 -22.10 -28.17
CA LEU A 165 -0.04 -22.26 -29.46
C LEU A 165 0.69 -21.52 -30.58
N GLY A 166 1.19 -20.31 -30.31
CA GLY A 166 1.95 -19.51 -31.27
C GLY A 166 3.19 -20.26 -31.76
N LYS A 167 3.90 -20.95 -30.87
CA LYS A 167 5.06 -21.78 -31.22
C LYS A 167 4.67 -22.98 -32.10
N LEU A 168 3.58 -23.68 -31.76
CA LEU A 168 3.12 -24.85 -32.53
C LEU A 168 2.61 -24.48 -33.92
N LEU A 169 1.86 -23.38 -34.01
CA LEU A 169 1.28 -22.87 -35.24
C LEU A 169 2.27 -22.04 -36.08
N ARG A 170 3.49 -21.82 -35.59
CA ARG A 170 4.53 -21.01 -36.23
C ARG A 170 4.07 -19.57 -36.52
N VAL A 171 3.32 -18.99 -35.58
CA VAL A 171 2.91 -17.59 -35.64
C VAL A 171 4.13 -16.69 -35.42
N GLU A 172 4.14 -15.53 -36.07
CA GLU A 172 5.23 -14.56 -35.94
C GLU A 172 5.41 -14.11 -34.48
N SER A 173 6.67 -14.03 -34.03
CA SER A 173 7.01 -13.79 -32.62
C SER A 173 6.41 -12.51 -32.05
N TRP A 174 6.34 -11.44 -32.84
CA TRP A 174 5.80 -10.16 -32.38
C TRP A 174 4.29 -10.26 -32.06
N ALA A 175 3.52 -11.01 -32.86
CA ALA A 175 2.10 -11.20 -32.65
C ALA A 175 1.83 -12.05 -31.40
N VAL A 176 2.69 -13.03 -31.12
CA VAL A 176 2.61 -13.86 -29.91
C VAL A 176 2.94 -13.06 -28.65
N VAL A 177 4.04 -12.31 -28.66
CA VAL A 177 4.50 -11.52 -27.50
C VAL A 177 3.46 -10.47 -27.08
N ASN A 178 2.80 -9.85 -28.05
CA ASN A 178 1.83 -8.78 -27.77
C ASN A 178 0.38 -9.28 -27.63
N PHE A 179 0.11 -10.58 -27.87
CA PHE A 179 -1.26 -11.11 -27.99
C PHE A 179 -2.17 -10.70 -26.83
N THR A 180 -1.75 -10.95 -25.58
CA THR A 180 -2.61 -10.65 -24.43
C THR A 180 -2.72 -9.14 -24.18
N GLU A 181 -1.67 -8.37 -24.48
CA GLU A 181 -1.72 -6.92 -24.38
C GLU A 181 -2.73 -6.31 -25.37
N GLU A 182 -2.75 -6.81 -26.62
CA GLU A 182 -3.75 -6.43 -27.62
C GLU A 182 -5.17 -6.75 -27.15
N LEU A 183 -5.39 -7.91 -26.53
CA LEU A 183 -6.69 -8.27 -25.96
C LEU A 183 -7.11 -7.33 -24.81
N ILE A 184 -6.17 -6.98 -23.93
CA ILE A 184 -6.42 -6.03 -22.84
C ILE A 184 -6.77 -4.66 -23.42
N ARG A 185 -6.04 -4.20 -24.44
CA ARG A 185 -6.28 -2.92 -25.12
C ARG A 185 -7.59 -2.91 -25.91
N ALA A 186 -8.01 -4.06 -26.42
CA ALA A 186 -9.27 -4.22 -27.11
C ALA A 186 -10.49 -4.20 -26.17
N GLY A 187 -10.32 -4.45 -24.87
CA GLY A 187 -11.40 -4.47 -23.90
C GLY A 187 -11.82 -3.10 -23.36
N SER A 188 -13.03 -3.05 -22.79
CA SER A 188 -13.63 -1.85 -22.15
C SER A 188 -12.76 -1.23 -21.05
N GLY A 189 -11.86 -2.01 -20.42
CA GLY A 189 -10.94 -1.51 -19.40
C GLY A 189 -9.96 -0.45 -19.93
N ALA A 190 -9.52 -0.58 -21.18
CA ALA A 190 -8.62 0.38 -21.82
C ALA A 190 -9.31 1.73 -22.03
N THR A 191 -10.57 1.72 -22.46
CA THR A 191 -11.38 2.92 -22.64
C THR A 191 -11.61 3.66 -21.32
N LEU A 192 -11.90 2.93 -20.22
CA LEU A 192 -11.98 3.54 -18.89
C LEU A 192 -10.63 4.13 -18.47
N SER A 193 -9.52 3.43 -18.72
CA SER A 193 -8.17 3.96 -18.42
C SER A 193 -7.90 5.29 -19.12
N ILE A 194 -8.30 5.43 -20.39
CA ILE A 194 -8.16 6.68 -21.16
C ILE A 194 -8.98 7.80 -20.51
N LEU A 195 -10.24 7.54 -20.13
CA LEU A 195 -11.09 8.53 -19.45
C LEU A 195 -10.48 8.98 -18.12
N VAL A 196 -9.99 8.03 -17.31
CA VAL A 196 -9.34 8.32 -16.03
C VAL A 196 -8.05 9.13 -16.23
N ASN A 197 -7.25 8.81 -17.24
CA ASN A 197 -6.03 9.55 -17.56
C ASN A 197 -6.31 10.98 -18.03
N ARG A 198 -7.44 11.24 -18.68
CA ARG A 198 -7.90 12.60 -19.02
C ARG A 198 -8.40 13.37 -17.79
N LEU A 199 -9.12 12.68 -16.92
CA LEU A 199 -9.71 13.28 -15.72
C LEU A 199 -8.67 13.59 -14.64
N ASN A 200 -7.63 12.76 -14.51
CA ASN A 200 -6.60 12.87 -13.49
C ASN A 200 -5.95 14.27 -13.42
N PRO A 201 -5.42 14.86 -14.53
CA PRO A 201 -4.84 16.20 -14.49
C PRO A 201 -5.82 17.29 -14.00
N ILE A 202 -7.10 17.19 -14.38
CA ILE A 202 -8.15 18.13 -13.97
C ILE A 202 -8.36 18.05 -12.46
N ILE A 203 -8.58 16.83 -11.93
CA ILE A 203 -8.81 16.61 -10.49
C ILE A 203 -7.57 16.99 -9.67
N ARG A 204 -6.37 16.69 -10.16
CA ARG A 204 -5.10 17.07 -9.49
C ARG A 204 -4.94 18.58 -9.38
N ASN A 205 -5.29 19.32 -10.44
CA ASN A 205 -5.24 20.77 -10.42
C ASN A 205 -6.20 21.35 -9.37
N ILE A 206 -7.46 20.87 -9.33
CA ILE A 206 -8.44 21.30 -8.31
C ILE A 206 -7.96 20.97 -6.89
N ALA A 207 -7.30 19.82 -6.71
CA ALA A 207 -6.74 19.38 -5.43
C ALA A 207 -5.44 20.10 -5.03
N ASN A 208 -4.87 20.95 -5.90
CA ASN A 208 -3.55 21.56 -5.76
C ASN A 208 -2.41 20.54 -5.59
N LEU A 209 -2.47 19.42 -6.32
CA LEU A 209 -1.45 18.37 -6.31
C LEU A 209 -0.46 18.53 -7.46
N GLY A 210 0.82 18.79 -7.14
CA GLY A 210 1.92 18.83 -8.13
C GLY A 210 2.28 17.45 -8.68
N SER A 211 3.17 17.34 -9.68
CA SER A 211 3.50 16.06 -10.34
C SER A 211 4.27 15.05 -9.48
N TRP A 212 4.69 15.44 -8.29
CA TRP A 212 5.53 14.65 -7.40
C TRP A 212 4.90 14.46 -6.03
N GLN A 213 5.09 13.29 -5.44
CA GLN A 213 5.00 13.08 -3.99
C GLN A 213 6.42 12.87 -3.46
N VAL A 214 6.93 13.86 -2.74
CA VAL A 214 8.26 13.80 -2.14
C VAL A 214 8.16 13.08 -0.80
N ILE A 215 8.94 12.01 -0.64
CA ILE A 215 8.94 11.13 0.54
C ILE A 215 10.17 11.40 1.40
N SER A 216 11.33 11.54 0.76
CA SER A 216 12.60 11.90 1.40
C SER A 216 13.20 13.09 0.64
N PRO A 217 13.04 14.33 1.16
CA PRO A 217 13.40 15.57 0.47
C PRO A 217 14.90 15.88 0.60
N VAL A 218 15.75 15.04 0.01
CA VAL A 218 17.20 15.25 0.00
C VAL A 218 17.65 15.75 -1.37
N GLU A 219 18.46 16.81 -1.41
CA GLU A 219 19.12 17.26 -2.64
C GLU A 219 20.29 16.34 -2.97
N VAL A 220 20.30 15.80 -4.19
CA VAL A 220 21.26 14.78 -4.60
C VAL A 220 21.73 15.00 -6.03
N CYS A 221 22.94 14.53 -6.32
CA CYS A 221 23.47 14.50 -7.68
C CYS A 221 24.04 13.11 -7.98
N GLY A 222 23.63 12.51 -9.10
CA GLY A 222 24.00 11.15 -9.44
C GLY A 222 23.69 10.77 -10.88
N PHE A 223 24.18 9.60 -11.26
CA PHE A 223 23.97 9.01 -12.58
C PHE A 223 22.65 8.24 -12.60
N ILE A 224 21.87 8.39 -13.65
CA ILE A 224 20.61 7.67 -13.79
C ILE A 224 20.87 6.21 -14.14
N ASP A 225 20.20 5.29 -13.44
CA ASP A 225 20.03 3.91 -13.85
C ASP A 225 18.56 3.50 -13.75
N CYS A 226 18.12 2.58 -14.61
CA CYS A 226 16.72 2.17 -14.69
C CYS A 226 16.58 0.69 -14.36
N VAL A 227 15.67 0.38 -13.44
CA VAL A 227 15.37 -0.97 -13.00
C VAL A 227 13.87 -1.21 -13.05
N ASN A 228 13.46 -2.46 -13.26
CA ASN A 228 12.04 -2.77 -13.22
C ASN A 228 11.51 -2.77 -11.78
N LYS A 229 12.20 -3.48 -10.87
CA LYS A 229 11.87 -3.49 -9.44
C LYS A 229 13.10 -3.13 -8.63
N LEU A 230 12.90 -2.37 -7.56
CA LEU A 230 13.98 -1.99 -6.66
C LEU A 230 14.60 -3.22 -5.96
N ILE A 231 13.79 -4.25 -5.66
CA ILE A 231 14.23 -5.46 -4.94
C ILE A 231 15.31 -6.22 -5.72
N ASP A 232 15.26 -6.16 -7.06
CA ASP A 232 16.17 -6.88 -7.95
C ASP A 232 17.62 -6.37 -7.86
N VAL A 233 17.84 -5.22 -7.22
CA VAL A 233 19.16 -4.59 -7.08
C VAL A 233 19.60 -4.38 -5.63
N GLN A 234 18.84 -4.84 -4.63
CA GLN A 234 19.10 -4.59 -3.20
C GLN A 234 20.50 -5.02 -2.72
N SER A 235 21.09 -6.05 -3.35
CA SER A 235 22.41 -6.59 -3.01
C SER A 235 23.57 -6.00 -3.84
N LYS A 236 23.28 -5.12 -4.80
CA LYS A 236 24.29 -4.48 -5.65
C LYS A 236 24.98 -3.33 -4.91
N VAL A 237 26.25 -3.12 -5.24
CA VAL A 237 27.02 -1.96 -4.79
C VAL A 237 27.31 -1.09 -6.00
N PHE A 238 26.84 0.15 -5.97
CA PHE A 238 27.06 1.14 -7.02
C PHE A 238 28.31 1.95 -6.71
N ASN A 239 29.34 1.82 -7.54
CA ASN A 239 30.63 2.48 -7.33
C ASN A 239 30.61 4.01 -7.59
N ARG A 240 29.48 4.54 -8.08
CA ARG A 240 29.25 5.96 -8.34
C ARG A 240 27.88 6.36 -7.76
N PRO A 241 27.70 7.62 -7.33
CA PRO A 241 26.39 8.12 -6.91
C PRO A 241 25.35 7.85 -7.99
N THR A 242 24.34 7.05 -7.67
CA THR A 242 23.34 6.58 -8.65
C THR A 242 21.93 6.97 -8.23
N ILE A 243 21.13 7.45 -9.18
CA ILE A 243 19.71 7.73 -9.02
C ILE A 243 18.96 6.64 -9.78
N ILE A 244 18.21 5.82 -9.06
CA ILE A 244 17.46 4.72 -9.63
C ILE A 244 16.08 5.23 -10.05
N ILE A 245 15.71 4.98 -11.31
CA ILE A 245 14.32 5.05 -11.77
C ILE A 245 13.75 3.63 -11.71
N SER A 246 12.79 3.39 -10.82
CA SER A 246 12.16 2.09 -10.65
C SER A 246 10.70 2.12 -11.09
N ASN A 247 10.24 1.08 -11.76
CA ASN A 247 8.80 0.94 -12.04
C ASN A 247 8.04 0.42 -10.81
N LYS A 248 8.72 -0.37 -9.96
CA LYS A 248 8.09 -1.04 -8.81
C LYS A 248 8.89 -0.93 -7.53
N VAL A 249 8.20 -0.68 -6.42
CA VAL A 249 8.73 -0.72 -5.05
C VAL A 249 7.77 -1.54 -4.18
N THR A 250 8.30 -2.57 -3.50
CA THR A 250 7.53 -3.54 -2.71
C THR A 250 7.45 -3.18 -1.23
N GLY A 251 8.32 -2.29 -0.72
CA GLY A 251 8.32 -1.86 0.68
C GLY A 251 9.36 -2.58 1.55
N GLU A 252 9.73 -3.80 1.14
CA GLU A 252 10.61 -4.70 1.89
C GLU A 252 12.09 -4.57 1.50
N GLU A 253 12.39 -3.82 0.44
CA GLU A 253 13.75 -3.70 -0.13
C GLU A 253 14.71 -2.87 0.71
N GLU A 254 15.96 -3.33 0.85
CA GLU A 254 17.03 -2.44 1.28
C GLU A 254 17.52 -1.56 0.11
N ILE A 255 17.78 -0.27 0.40
CA ILE A 255 18.30 0.63 -0.63
C ILE A 255 19.79 0.34 -0.86
N PRO A 256 20.20 0.00 -2.10
CA PRO A 256 21.55 -0.45 -2.39
C PRO A 256 22.63 0.60 -2.07
N ASP A 257 23.85 0.13 -1.77
CA ASP A 257 24.99 1.02 -1.52
C ASP A 257 25.35 1.84 -2.77
N GLY A 258 25.63 3.13 -2.58
CA GLY A 258 25.96 4.07 -3.65
C GLY A 258 24.73 4.67 -4.37
N VAL A 259 23.52 4.21 -4.04
CA VAL A 259 22.29 4.87 -4.47
C VAL A 259 22.05 6.11 -3.62
N VAL A 260 21.90 7.26 -4.29
CA VAL A 260 21.62 8.55 -3.67
C VAL A 260 20.18 9.01 -3.92
N GLY A 261 19.50 8.44 -4.91
CA GLY A 261 18.09 8.75 -5.17
C GLY A 261 17.31 7.56 -5.70
N VAL A 262 16.03 7.48 -5.37
CA VAL A 262 15.05 6.56 -5.95
C VAL A 262 13.86 7.39 -6.43
N LEU A 263 13.53 7.30 -7.72
CA LEU A 263 12.35 7.91 -8.31
C LEU A 263 11.48 6.80 -8.89
N THR A 264 10.19 6.81 -8.60
CA THR A 264 9.31 5.69 -8.97
C THR A 264 7.95 6.16 -9.49
N SER A 265 7.31 5.33 -10.31
CA SER A 265 5.89 5.47 -10.66
C SER A 265 4.94 4.93 -9.59
N ASP A 266 5.45 4.07 -8.70
CA ASP A 266 4.66 3.50 -7.60
C ASP A 266 4.34 4.55 -6.52
N MET A 267 3.37 4.23 -5.67
CA MET A 267 2.84 5.12 -4.63
C MET A 267 3.11 4.57 -3.21
N PRO A 268 4.37 4.33 -2.80
CA PRO A 268 4.66 3.94 -1.42
C PRO A 268 4.23 5.04 -0.46
N ASP A 269 3.64 4.64 0.68
CA ASP A 269 3.23 5.57 1.72
C ASP A 269 4.46 6.26 2.33
N VAL A 270 4.27 7.49 2.83
CA VAL A 270 5.37 8.30 3.37
C VAL A 270 5.95 7.65 4.62
N LEU A 271 5.16 6.89 5.38
CA LEU A 271 5.58 6.20 6.60
C LEU A 271 5.75 4.67 6.41
N SER A 272 5.84 4.19 5.16
CA SER A 272 6.22 2.78 4.91
C SER A 272 7.68 2.51 5.27
N HIS A 273 8.05 1.23 5.44
CA HIS A 273 9.41 0.83 5.84
C HIS A 273 10.49 1.33 4.89
N VAL A 274 10.29 1.17 3.57
CA VAL A 274 11.23 1.67 2.55
C VAL A 274 11.37 3.19 2.59
N SER A 275 10.28 3.92 2.84
CA SER A 275 10.26 5.38 2.96
C SER A 275 11.03 5.88 4.19
N ILE A 276 10.85 5.22 5.33
CA ILE A 276 11.62 5.50 6.56
C ILE A 276 13.11 5.22 6.32
N ARG A 277 13.45 4.08 5.71
CA ARG A 277 14.84 3.73 5.40
C ARG A 277 15.49 4.70 4.42
N ALA A 278 14.76 5.21 3.42
CA ALA A 278 15.27 6.24 2.53
C ALA A 278 15.66 7.52 3.28
N ARG A 279 14.80 7.98 4.20
CA ARG A 279 15.08 9.16 5.04
C ARG A 279 16.28 8.95 5.96
N ASN A 280 16.30 7.84 6.68
CA ASN A 280 17.39 7.52 7.63
C ASN A 280 18.74 7.43 6.91
N ASN A 281 18.76 6.90 5.69
CA ASN A 281 19.96 6.82 4.85
C ASN A 281 20.25 8.09 4.03
N LYS A 282 19.45 9.15 4.17
CA LYS A 282 19.57 10.41 3.41
C LYS A 282 19.56 10.21 1.89
N VAL A 283 18.73 9.28 1.43
CA VAL A 283 18.49 9.00 0.01
C VAL A 283 17.28 9.82 -0.42
N CYS A 284 17.39 10.54 -1.54
CA CYS A 284 16.24 11.23 -2.13
C CYS A 284 15.21 10.19 -2.57
N PHE A 285 13.95 10.34 -2.18
CA PHE A 285 12.92 9.40 -2.57
C PHE A 285 11.63 10.15 -2.92
N ALA A 286 11.10 9.91 -4.12
CA ALA A 286 9.85 10.50 -4.55
C ALA A 286 9.12 9.64 -5.59
N SER A 287 7.80 9.77 -5.59
CA SER A 287 6.92 9.22 -6.62
C SER A 287 6.58 10.29 -7.65
N CYS A 288 6.66 9.94 -8.93
CA CYS A 288 6.28 10.79 -10.04
C CYS A 288 4.96 10.30 -10.64
N PHE A 289 3.96 11.17 -10.71
CA PHE A 289 2.66 10.87 -11.30
C PHE A 289 2.56 11.27 -12.78
N ASP A 290 3.56 11.99 -13.29
CA ASP A 290 3.61 12.41 -14.67
C ASP A 290 4.46 11.43 -15.48
N GLN A 291 3.81 10.70 -16.38
CA GLN A 291 4.47 9.70 -17.22
C GLN A 291 5.48 10.32 -18.17
N ASN A 292 5.28 11.56 -18.63
CA ASN A 292 6.21 12.22 -19.55
C ASN A 292 7.53 12.52 -18.83
N ILE A 293 7.45 12.95 -17.56
CA ILE A 293 8.64 13.19 -16.73
C ILE A 293 9.40 11.89 -16.49
N LEU A 294 8.70 10.79 -16.19
CA LEU A 294 9.35 9.49 -15.98
C LEU A 294 10.02 8.97 -17.25
N GLN A 295 9.34 9.05 -18.40
CA GLN A 295 9.90 8.64 -19.68
C GLN A 295 11.14 9.48 -20.04
N ASP A 296 11.08 10.79 -19.84
CA ASP A 296 12.23 11.68 -20.04
C ASP A 296 13.43 11.29 -19.14
N LEU A 297 13.19 11.00 -17.87
CA LEU A 297 14.23 10.52 -16.96
C LEU A 297 14.80 9.16 -17.38
N GLN A 298 13.96 8.24 -17.86
CA GLN A 298 14.39 6.93 -18.35
C GLN A 298 15.27 7.05 -19.60
N LEU A 299 14.95 7.97 -20.52
CA LEU A 299 15.75 8.26 -21.71
C LEU A 299 17.14 8.82 -21.37
N LYS A 300 17.26 9.49 -20.21
CA LYS A 300 18.53 10.03 -19.69
C LYS A 300 19.39 8.98 -18.95
N LYS A 301 19.14 7.67 -19.14
CA LYS A 301 19.94 6.60 -18.55
C LYS A 301 21.43 6.80 -18.79
N GLY A 302 22.23 6.72 -17.73
CA GLY A 302 23.68 6.93 -17.75
C GLY A 302 24.13 8.39 -17.70
N MET A 303 23.21 9.37 -17.82
CA MET A 303 23.52 10.78 -17.65
C MET A 303 23.57 11.16 -16.17
N LYS A 304 24.36 12.20 -15.85
CA LYS A 304 24.44 12.76 -14.50
C LYS A 304 23.44 13.91 -14.37
N ILE A 305 22.55 13.81 -13.37
CA ILE A 305 21.57 14.85 -13.07
C ILE A 305 21.73 15.34 -11.63
N SER A 306 21.29 16.57 -11.38
CA SER A 306 21.07 17.12 -10.04
C SER A 306 19.56 17.14 -9.79
N VAL A 307 19.13 16.63 -8.64
CA VAL A 307 17.73 16.61 -8.19
C VAL A 307 17.63 17.42 -6.91
N ARG A 308 16.75 18.42 -6.89
CA ARG A 308 16.52 19.31 -5.76
C ARG A 308 15.03 19.32 -5.37
N PRO A 309 14.71 19.16 -4.07
CA PRO A 309 13.36 19.39 -3.57
C PRO A 309 12.91 20.84 -3.73
N THR A 310 11.68 21.04 -4.17
CA THR A 310 11.02 22.35 -4.28
C THR A 310 9.66 22.31 -3.57
N PRO A 311 9.04 23.46 -3.25
CA PRO A 311 7.67 23.48 -2.72
C PRO A 311 6.64 22.81 -3.64
N SER A 312 6.93 22.73 -4.94
CA SER A 312 6.08 22.10 -5.96
C SER A 312 6.43 20.63 -6.26
N GLY A 313 7.42 20.05 -5.59
CA GLY A 313 7.85 18.67 -5.81
C GLY A 313 9.37 18.53 -5.94
N LEU A 314 9.83 18.04 -7.09
CA LEU A 314 11.24 17.94 -7.42
C LEU A 314 11.56 18.72 -8.70
N ALA A 315 12.67 19.44 -8.68
CA ALA A 315 13.32 19.98 -9.87
C ALA A 315 14.55 19.13 -10.20
N TYR A 316 14.78 18.86 -11.49
CA TYR A 316 15.98 18.17 -11.95
C TYR A 316 16.63 18.89 -13.14
N SER A 317 17.95 18.78 -13.24
CA SER A 317 18.73 19.37 -14.33
C SER A 317 19.93 18.52 -14.69
N GLU A 318 20.32 18.54 -15.97
CA GLU A 318 21.53 17.87 -16.45
C GLU A 318 22.79 18.59 -16.00
N VAL A 319 23.79 17.81 -15.59
CA VAL A 319 25.08 18.34 -15.15
C VAL A 319 26.12 18.06 -16.25
N LYS A 320 26.48 19.09 -17.02
CA LYS A 320 27.41 19.01 -18.17
C LYS A 320 28.90 19.13 -17.82
N SER A 321 29.27 19.55 -16.61
CA SER A 321 30.65 19.71 -16.15
C SER A 321 30.81 19.30 -14.69
N VAL A 322 32.05 19.06 -14.26
CA VAL A 322 32.40 18.53 -12.92
C VAL A 322 31.81 19.43 -11.84
N CYS A 323 30.66 19.05 -11.28
CA CYS A 323 30.18 19.65 -10.04
C CYS A 323 31.27 19.51 -8.97
N SER A 324 31.75 20.66 -8.49
CA SER A 324 32.53 20.82 -7.25
C SER A 324 31.70 20.55 -6.00
N PHE A 325 30.42 20.22 -6.14
CA PHE A 325 29.67 19.47 -5.15
C PHE A 325 30.00 17.99 -5.28
N TYR A 326 31.23 17.63 -4.91
CA TYR A 326 31.34 16.43 -4.09
C TYR A 326 30.47 16.74 -2.86
N PRO A 327 29.44 15.94 -2.51
CA PRO A 327 29.35 15.67 -1.09
C PRO A 327 30.77 15.23 -0.76
N GLN A 328 31.51 16.02 0.05
CA GLN A 328 32.74 15.54 0.71
C GLN A 328 32.49 14.07 0.92
N LYS A 329 33.37 13.18 0.39
CA LYS A 329 33.25 11.73 0.60
C LYS A 329 32.61 11.61 1.97
N ALA A 330 31.32 11.33 2.01
CA ALA A 330 30.77 10.73 3.18
C ALA A 330 31.31 9.33 2.94
N SER A 331 32.60 9.15 3.24
CA SER A 331 32.93 8.19 4.25
C SER A 331 32.07 8.53 5.48
N PHE A 332 30.76 8.28 5.36
CA PHE A 332 30.18 7.30 6.22
C PHE A 332 30.93 5.99 5.92
N SER A 333 32.21 5.92 6.34
CA SER A 333 32.52 4.85 7.26
C SER A 333 31.45 5.03 8.34
N PRO A 334 30.49 4.10 8.48
CA PRO A 334 29.80 4.04 9.76
C PRO A 334 30.95 4.08 10.77
N LYS A 335 30.99 5.06 11.68
CA LYS A 335 31.78 4.87 12.89
C LYS A 335 31.31 3.51 13.36
N GLY A 336 32.17 2.50 13.26
CA GLY A 336 31.72 1.10 13.31
C GLY A 336 30.84 0.97 14.53
N VAL A 337 29.55 0.77 14.30
CA VAL A 337 28.59 0.79 15.40
C VAL A 337 28.94 -0.44 16.21
N MET A 338 29.46 -0.23 17.42
CA MET A 338 29.98 -1.32 18.21
C MET A 338 28.82 -2.02 18.91
N LEU A 339 28.37 -3.11 18.30
CA LEU A 339 27.34 -3.97 18.86
C LEU A 339 27.95 -4.79 20.00
N LYS A 340 27.41 -4.65 21.21
CA LYS A 340 27.83 -5.47 22.35
C LYS A 340 26.96 -6.73 22.38
N LYS A 341 27.61 -7.89 22.25
CA LYS A 341 26.96 -9.19 22.44
C LYS A 341 26.33 -9.27 23.84
N LYS A 342 25.08 -9.72 23.89
CA LYS A 342 24.32 -9.90 25.13
C LYS A 342 24.45 -11.34 25.61
N THR A 343 24.46 -11.52 26.92
CA THR A 343 24.60 -12.84 27.56
C THR A 343 23.25 -13.33 28.04
N PHE A 344 23.05 -14.65 27.99
CA PHE A 344 21.84 -15.26 28.55
C PHE A 344 21.75 -15.03 30.06
N SER A 345 20.61 -14.52 30.52
CA SER A 345 20.37 -14.22 31.94
C SER A 345 19.94 -15.43 32.78
N GLY A 346 19.86 -16.62 32.17
CA GLY A 346 19.38 -17.84 32.82
C GLY A 346 17.85 -17.99 32.81
N ARG A 347 17.10 -17.01 32.29
CA ARG A 347 15.64 -17.00 32.22
C ARG A 347 15.16 -17.11 30.78
N PHE A 348 14.20 -17.99 30.51
CA PHE A 348 13.62 -18.17 29.18
C PHE A 348 12.44 -17.23 28.90
N ALA A 349 11.85 -16.63 29.94
CA ALA A 349 10.78 -15.65 29.79
C ALA A 349 10.79 -14.63 30.92
N ILE A 350 10.43 -13.38 30.59
CA ILE A 350 10.35 -12.27 31.54
C ILE A 350 9.07 -11.45 31.30
N SER A 351 8.48 -10.92 32.37
CA SER A 351 7.35 -10.01 32.28
C SER A 351 7.80 -8.59 31.95
N ALA A 352 6.86 -7.73 31.53
CA ALA A 352 7.18 -6.37 31.13
C ALA A 352 7.88 -5.55 32.25
N GLN A 353 7.53 -5.76 33.51
CA GLN A 353 8.17 -5.10 34.66
C GLN A 353 9.64 -5.50 34.87
N GLU A 354 10.04 -6.64 34.29
CA GLU A 354 11.41 -7.13 34.35
C GLU A 354 12.23 -6.68 33.13
N PHE A 355 11.67 -5.92 32.19
CA PHE A 355 12.41 -5.50 30.98
C PHE A 355 13.59 -4.59 31.32
N SER A 356 14.71 -4.82 30.64
CA SER A 356 15.90 -3.97 30.70
C SER A 356 16.66 -4.03 29.38
N SER A 357 17.50 -3.03 29.11
CA SER A 357 18.37 -2.99 27.93
C SER A 357 19.44 -4.09 27.89
N GLU A 358 19.63 -4.83 29.00
CA GLU A 358 20.50 -6.01 29.05
C GLU A 358 19.76 -7.31 28.69
N MET A 359 18.43 -7.33 28.78
CA MET A 359 17.62 -8.53 28.56
C MET A 359 16.78 -8.49 27.29
N VAL A 360 16.33 -7.31 26.86
CA VAL A 360 15.46 -7.13 25.69
C VAL A 360 15.88 -5.90 24.87
N GLY A 361 15.38 -5.82 23.65
CA GLY A 361 15.66 -4.70 22.74
C GLY A 361 14.81 -3.47 23.04
N ALA A 362 14.95 -2.48 22.17
CA ALA A 362 14.35 -1.17 22.37
C ALA A 362 12.82 -1.17 22.23
N LYS A 363 12.23 -2.04 21.39
CA LYS A 363 10.76 -2.10 21.24
C LYS A 363 10.08 -2.47 22.55
N SER A 364 10.59 -3.51 23.22
CA SER A 364 10.07 -3.94 24.53
C SER A 364 10.25 -2.84 25.58
N ASN A 365 11.44 -2.25 25.65
CA ASN A 365 11.75 -1.21 26.64
C ASN A 365 10.89 0.06 26.43
N ASN A 366 10.68 0.49 25.19
CA ASN A 366 9.88 1.68 24.88
C ASN A 366 8.40 1.48 25.26
N ILE A 367 7.85 0.29 25.00
CA ILE A 367 6.48 -0.03 25.37
C ILE A 367 6.29 -0.08 26.89
N GLU A 368 7.24 -0.67 27.61
CA GLU A 368 7.18 -0.64 29.07
C GLU A 368 7.37 0.78 29.63
N TYR A 369 8.22 1.58 28.99
CA TYR A 369 8.41 2.97 29.38
C TYR A 369 7.12 3.80 29.27
N LEU A 370 6.24 3.50 28.31
CA LEU A 370 4.93 4.14 28.23
C LEU A 370 3.95 3.68 29.32
N ARG A 371 4.10 2.45 29.82
CA ARG A 371 3.17 1.86 30.79
C ARG A 371 3.15 2.68 32.09
N GLY A 372 1.96 3.14 32.48
CA GLY A 372 1.78 3.98 33.67
C GLY A 372 2.19 5.45 33.51
N ARG A 373 2.76 5.85 32.36
CA ARG A 373 3.07 7.26 32.03
C ARG A 373 2.07 7.89 31.08
N VAL A 374 1.33 7.09 30.31
CA VAL A 374 0.24 7.56 29.45
C VAL A 374 -1.10 7.64 30.19
N PRO A 375 -2.01 8.57 29.82
CA PRO A 375 -3.38 8.60 30.35
C PRO A 375 -4.14 7.30 30.09
N SER A 376 -5.16 7.02 30.90
CA SER A 376 -5.93 5.76 30.86
C SER A 376 -6.67 5.50 29.54
N TRP A 377 -6.95 6.54 28.75
CA TRP A 377 -7.58 6.40 27.43
C TRP A 377 -6.60 5.96 26.32
N ILE A 378 -5.29 6.06 26.57
CA ILE A 378 -4.25 5.49 25.71
C ILE A 378 -3.89 4.12 26.26
N LYS A 379 -4.21 3.09 25.49
CA LYS A 379 -3.96 1.70 25.89
C LYS A 379 -2.61 1.23 25.36
N VAL A 380 -1.98 0.34 26.11
CA VAL A 380 -0.72 -0.29 25.74
C VAL A 380 -0.90 -1.81 25.86
N PRO A 381 -0.62 -2.60 24.81
CA PRO A 381 -0.81 -4.06 24.86
C PRO A 381 -0.05 -4.75 25.99
N ILE A 382 -0.64 -5.81 26.52
CA ILE A 382 0.03 -6.70 27.46
C ILE A 382 1.18 -7.40 26.73
N SER A 383 2.34 -7.47 27.41
CA SER A 383 3.60 -7.90 26.81
C SER A 383 4.36 -8.85 27.74
N VAL A 384 5.00 -9.86 27.14
CA VAL A 384 5.99 -10.78 27.75
C VAL A 384 7.13 -10.91 26.75
N ALA A 385 8.36 -11.19 27.18
CA ALA A 385 9.46 -11.39 26.25
C ALA A 385 10.25 -12.67 26.53
N LEU A 386 10.77 -13.28 25.47
CA LEU A 386 11.90 -14.20 25.55
C LEU A 386 13.17 -13.35 25.42
N PRO A 387 14.03 -13.30 26.46
CA PRO A 387 15.15 -12.37 26.50
C PRO A 387 16.32 -12.80 25.60
N PHE A 388 17.31 -11.91 25.44
CA PHE A 388 18.57 -12.23 24.77
C PHE A 388 19.24 -13.49 25.34
N GLY A 389 19.83 -14.29 24.46
CA GLY A 389 20.47 -15.55 24.83
C GLY A 389 19.51 -16.75 24.96
N ALA A 390 18.19 -16.52 25.00
CA ALA A 390 17.21 -17.61 25.11
C ALA A 390 17.24 -18.54 23.89
N PHE A 391 17.47 -17.98 22.70
CA PHE A 391 17.62 -18.76 21.47
C PHE A 391 18.81 -19.74 21.55
N GLU A 392 19.99 -19.23 21.90
CA GLU A 392 21.22 -20.01 22.01
C GLU A 392 21.10 -21.08 23.10
N ALA A 393 20.49 -20.73 24.24
CA ALA A 393 20.21 -21.66 25.32
C ALA A 393 19.22 -22.76 24.89
N SER A 394 18.19 -22.43 24.11
CA SER A 394 17.20 -23.39 23.60
C SER A 394 17.78 -24.38 22.59
N ILE A 395 18.78 -23.98 21.80
CA ILE A 395 19.49 -24.90 20.89
C ILE A 395 20.43 -25.83 21.66
N SER A 396 21.06 -25.32 22.72
CA SER A 396 22.08 -26.06 23.47
C SER A 396 21.50 -27.01 24.52
N ALA A 397 20.23 -26.87 24.87
CA ALA A 397 19.57 -27.67 25.91
C ALA A 397 18.94 -28.95 25.34
N GLU A 398 19.09 -30.08 26.06
CA GLU A 398 18.42 -31.35 25.71
C GLU A 398 16.88 -31.28 25.89
N VAL A 399 16.41 -30.45 26.84
CA VAL A 399 14.98 -30.25 27.12
C VAL A 399 14.67 -28.76 27.27
N ASN A 400 13.76 -28.27 26.42
CA ASN A 400 13.29 -26.91 26.45
C ASN A 400 12.44 -26.62 27.70
N LYS A 401 12.88 -25.71 28.57
CA LYS A 401 12.15 -25.30 29.80
C LYS A 401 11.00 -24.32 29.49
N MET A 402 9.98 -24.80 28.80
CA MET A 402 8.82 -23.98 28.38
C MET A 402 7.83 -23.63 29.50
N SER A 403 8.00 -24.22 30.69
CA SER A 403 7.17 -23.94 31.87
C SER A 403 7.28 -22.49 32.34
N GLU A 404 8.43 -21.84 32.18
CA GLU A 404 8.65 -20.44 32.58
C GLU A 404 7.86 -19.48 31.69
N LEU A 405 7.86 -19.70 30.36
CA LEU A 405 7.06 -18.90 29.42
C LEU A 405 5.57 -19.02 29.72
N LYS A 406 5.08 -20.26 29.92
CA LYS A 406 3.68 -20.51 30.33
C LYS A 406 3.31 -19.77 31.61
N TYR A 407 4.17 -19.83 32.63
CA TYR A 407 3.95 -19.15 33.90
C TYR A 407 3.88 -17.62 33.72
N LYS A 408 4.87 -17.02 33.03
CA LYS A 408 4.94 -15.57 32.82
C LYS A 408 3.77 -15.03 32.01
N MET A 409 3.39 -15.72 30.93
CA MET A 409 2.20 -15.35 30.14
C MET A 409 0.94 -15.31 31.01
N ARG A 410 0.68 -16.37 31.78
CA ARG A 410 -0.49 -16.44 32.67
C ARG A 410 -0.46 -15.37 33.77
N SER A 411 0.68 -15.16 34.44
CA SER A 411 0.81 -14.14 35.49
C SER A 411 0.61 -12.71 34.95
N SER A 412 1.00 -12.47 33.69
CA SER A 412 0.81 -11.18 33.02
C SER A 412 -0.58 -11.04 32.38
N LYS A 413 -1.48 -12.02 32.57
CA LYS A 413 -2.83 -12.08 31.95
C LYS A 413 -2.83 -12.21 30.43
N LEU A 414 -1.74 -12.74 29.85
CA LEU A 414 -1.64 -13.10 28.45
C LEU A 414 -2.10 -14.56 28.25
N CYS A 415 -2.87 -14.81 27.19
CA CYS A 415 -3.35 -16.16 26.89
C CYS A 415 -2.18 -17.11 26.55
N TRP A 416 -2.15 -18.28 27.17
CA TRP A 416 -1.17 -19.33 26.83
C TRP A 416 -1.70 -20.18 25.66
N PRO A 417 -1.04 -20.19 24.47
CA PRO A 417 -1.55 -20.89 23.29
C PRO A 417 -1.75 -22.39 23.48
N GLY A 418 -0.96 -23.03 24.35
CA GLY A 418 -1.11 -24.45 24.63
C GLY A 418 -2.37 -24.82 25.42
N ASP A 419 -3.13 -23.85 25.94
CA ASP A 419 -4.44 -24.11 26.53
C ASP A 419 -5.50 -24.44 25.45
N GLU A 420 -5.25 -24.07 24.18
CA GLU A 420 -6.09 -24.43 23.02
C GLU A 420 -5.66 -25.76 22.36
N GLY A 421 -4.61 -26.42 22.85
CA GLY A 421 -4.09 -27.69 22.34
C GLY A 421 -2.67 -27.64 21.79
N GLU A 422 -2.11 -28.82 21.52
CA GLU A 422 -0.72 -28.98 21.08
C GLU A 422 -0.44 -28.34 19.72
N GLU A 423 -1.39 -28.45 18.78
CA GLU A 423 -1.26 -27.82 17.46
C GLU A 423 -1.12 -26.30 17.56
N ARG A 424 -1.91 -25.68 18.44
CA ARG A 424 -1.87 -24.23 18.64
C ARG A 424 -0.54 -23.79 19.23
N TRP A 425 -0.02 -24.54 20.21
CA TRP A 425 1.31 -24.31 20.73
C TRP A 425 2.38 -24.48 19.65
N ASN A 426 2.28 -25.51 18.81
CA ASN A 426 3.20 -25.72 17.69
C ASN A 426 3.21 -24.52 16.74
N GLN A 427 2.05 -23.93 16.42
CA GLN A 427 1.98 -22.69 15.62
C GLN A 427 2.72 -21.53 16.30
N ALA A 428 2.52 -21.33 17.59
CA ALA A 428 3.20 -20.28 18.37
C ALA A 428 4.72 -20.50 18.40
N TRP A 429 5.15 -21.75 18.60
CA TRP A 429 6.56 -22.14 18.58
C TRP A 429 7.20 -21.92 17.20
N GLN A 430 6.49 -22.24 16.11
CA GLN A 430 6.96 -21.92 14.76
C GLN A 430 7.08 -20.41 14.54
N ALA A 431 6.18 -19.59 15.10
CA ALA A 431 6.29 -18.14 15.03
C ALA A 431 7.54 -17.62 15.74
N ILE A 432 7.83 -18.10 16.96
CA ILE A 432 9.07 -17.76 17.70
C ILE A 432 10.31 -18.12 16.87
N LYS A 433 10.37 -19.34 16.32
CA LYS A 433 11.48 -19.78 15.48
C LYS A 433 11.65 -18.93 14.23
N LYS A 434 10.55 -18.50 13.60
CA LYS A 434 10.60 -17.60 12.44
C LYS A 434 11.16 -16.22 12.80
N VAL A 435 10.78 -15.66 13.95
CA VAL A 435 11.36 -14.40 14.44
C VAL A 435 12.87 -14.54 14.64
N TRP A 436 13.32 -15.61 15.30
CA TRP A 436 14.77 -15.88 15.43
C TRP A 436 15.45 -16.07 14.08
N ALA A 437 14.84 -16.84 13.17
CA ALA A 437 15.36 -17.08 11.83
C ALA A 437 15.46 -15.80 10.99
N SER A 438 14.61 -14.81 11.23
CA SER A 438 14.60 -13.54 10.49
C SER A 438 15.90 -12.75 10.63
N LYS A 439 16.71 -13.04 11.66
CA LYS A 439 18.08 -12.56 11.79
C LYS A 439 18.91 -12.86 10.53
N TRP A 440 18.65 -13.96 9.83
CA TRP A 440 19.39 -14.38 8.64
C TRP A 440 18.65 -14.14 7.32
N ASN A 441 17.56 -13.36 7.33
CA ASN A 441 16.94 -12.91 6.09
C ASN A 441 17.93 -12.11 5.24
N GLU A 442 17.81 -12.17 3.91
CA GLU A 442 18.74 -11.51 2.98
C GLU A 442 18.86 -10.01 3.29
N ARG A 443 17.73 -9.31 3.47
CA ARG A 443 17.71 -7.88 3.81
C ARG A 443 18.43 -7.58 5.13
N ALA A 444 18.25 -8.42 6.14
CA ALA A 444 18.89 -8.27 7.45
C ALA A 444 20.40 -8.44 7.33
N TYR A 445 20.84 -9.47 6.61
CA TYR A 445 22.26 -9.72 6.34
C TYR A 445 22.90 -8.58 5.56
N VAL A 446 22.26 -8.10 4.49
CA VAL A 446 22.74 -6.97 3.67
C VAL A 446 22.88 -5.70 4.51
N SER A 447 21.86 -5.37 5.33
CA SER A 447 21.89 -4.20 6.20
C SER A 447 23.00 -4.29 7.26
N CYS A 448 23.16 -5.43 7.95
CA CYS A 448 24.26 -5.68 8.89
C CYS A 448 25.62 -5.47 8.23
N ARG A 449 25.82 -6.03 7.03
CA ARG A 449 27.07 -5.91 6.27
C ARG A 449 27.37 -4.46 5.90
N LYS A 450 26.37 -3.73 5.41
CA LYS A 450 26.45 -2.29 5.06
C LYS A 450 26.86 -1.44 6.26
N ALA A 451 26.27 -1.72 7.42
CA ALA A 451 26.59 -1.05 8.67
C ALA A 451 27.89 -1.55 9.33
N LYS A 452 28.58 -2.54 8.73
CA LYS A 452 29.78 -3.18 9.27
C LYS A 452 29.58 -3.78 10.67
N LEU A 453 28.37 -4.23 10.95
CA LEU A 453 28.04 -4.93 12.19
C LEU A 453 28.56 -6.37 12.14
N LYS A 454 29.13 -6.84 13.24
CA LYS A 454 29.42 -8.26 13.42
C LYS A 454 28.12 -9.00 13.67
N HIS A 455 27.74 -9.84 12.72
CA HIS A 455 26.48 -10.60 12.79
C HIS A 455 26.37 -11.49 14.04
N ASP A 456 27.50 -11.95 14.57
CA ASP A 456 27.56 -12.79 15.77
C ASP A 456 27.28 -12.05 17.08
N ASP A 457 27.43 -10.72 17.08
CA ASP A 457 27.14 -9.86 18.23
C ASP A 457 25.66 -9.41 18.26
N LEU A 458 24.91 -9.69 17.20
CA LEU A 458 23.49 -9.40 17.08
C LEU A 458 22.68 -10.45 17.82
N CYS A 459 22.02 -10.03 18.91
CA CYS A 459 21.17 -10.87 19.73
C CYS A 459 19.71 -10.51 19.47
N MET A 460 18.85 -11.53 19.36
CA MET A 460 17.42 -11.38 19.09
C MET A 460 16.62 -11.81 20.31
N ALA A 461 15.94 -10.87 20.97
CA ALA A 461 14.85 -11.18 21.88
C ALA A 461 13.54 -11.31 21.08
N VAL A 462 12.52 -11.89 21.71
CA VAL A 462 11.19 -12.02 21.10
C VAL A 462 10.15 -11.41 22.02
N LEU A 463 9.55 -10.31 21.58
CA LEU A 463 8.45 -9.65 22.26
C LEU A 463 7.13 -10.33 21.89
N VAL A 464 6.44 -10.89 22.86
CA VAL A 464 5.13 -11.53 22.72
C VAL A 464 4.06 -10.57 23.17
N GLN A 465 3.15 -10.22 22.26
CA GLN A 465 2.07 -9.28 22.52
C GLN A 465 0.73 -9.80 22.00
N GLU A 466 -0.35 -9.38 22.64
CA GLU A 466 -1.70 -9.57 22.10
C GLU A 466 -1.88 -8.71 20.84
N VAL A 467 -2.46 -9.31 19.80
CA VAL A 467 -2.87 -8.57 18.61
C VAL A 467 -4.22 -7.94 18.87
N VAL A 468 -4.28 -6.62 18.80
CA VAL A 468 -5.53 -5.88 18.80
C VAL A 468 -6.21 -6.07 17.45
N ASN A 469 -7.44 -6.59 17.45
CA ASN A 469 -8.26 -6.69 16.25
C ASN A 469 -8.76 -5.30 15.86
N ALA A 470 -7.90 -4.56 15.17
CA ALA A 470 -8.05 -3.13 14.88
C ALA A 470 -9.07 -2.85 13.78
N ASP A 471 -9.85 -1.78 13.95
CA ASP A 471 -10.67 -1.22 12.87
C ASP A 471 -9.79 -0.40 11.92
N TYR A 472 -8.84 0.35 12.49
CA TYR A 472 -7.81 1.10 11.77
C TYR A 472 -6.44 0.96 12.43
N ALA A 473 -5.39 1.06 11.65
CA ALA A 473 -4.01 1.18 12.14
C ALA A 473 -3.40 2.48 11.61
N PHE A 474 -2.53 3.09 12.41
CA PHE A 474 -1.87 4.34 12.06
C PHE A 474 -0.38 4.32 12.39
N VAL A 475 0.38 5.11 11.62
CA VAL A 475 1.74 5.51 11.94
C VAL A 475 1.77 7.03 12.04
N SER A 476 2.43 7.57 13.06
CA SER A 476 2.48 9.01 13.33
C SER A 476 3.90 9.46 13.63
N HIS A 477 4.38 10.46 12.89
CA HIS A 477 5.64 11.14 13.12
C HIS A 477 5.37 12.47 13.79
N THR A 478 5.92 12.68 14.98
CA THR A 478 5.63 13.90 15.78
C THR A 478 6.43 15.12 15.32
N ARG A 479 7.36 14.96 14.38
CA ARG A 479 7.92 16.02 13.55
C ARG A 479 7.58 15.71 12.11
N ASN A 480 7.08 16.69 11.36
CA ASN A 480 6.68 16.44 9.97
C ASN A 480 7.89 15.92 9.15
N PRO A 481 7.82 14.70 8.58
CA PRO A 481 8.95 14.07 7.91
C PRO A 481 9.27 14.68 6.53
N ILE A 482 8.36 15.48 5.98
CA ILE A 482 8.49 16.14 4.68
C ILE A 482 9.01 17.57 4.87
N SER A 483 8.34 18.37 5.70
CA SER A 483 8.73 19.77 5.93
C SER A 483 9.85 19.93 6.96
N GLY A 484 10.08 18.91 7.80
CA GLY A 484 10.97 18.98 8.96
C GLY A 484 10.42 19.82 10.12
N ASN A 485 9.18 20.32 10.03
CA ASN A 485 8.58 21.21 11.03
C ASN A 485 8.28 20.45 12.34
N PRO A 486 8.92 20.81 13.47
CA PRO A 486 8.70 20.16 14.76
C PRO A 486 7.38 20.56 15.43
N SER A 487 6.63 21.52 14.87
CA SER A 487 5.31 21.93 15.38
C SER A 487 4.15 21.16 14.73
N GLU A 488 4.45 20.21 13.83
CA GLU A 488 3.49 19.45 13.04
C GLU A 488 3.64 17.95 13.31
N ILE A 489 2.50 17.28 13.50
CA ILE A 489 2.40 15.82 13.56
C ILE A 489 1.85 15.36 12.21
N TYR A 490 2.57 14.48 11.53
CA TYR A 490 2.14 13.86 10.28
C TYR A 490 1.69 12.43 10.56
N THR A 491 0.48 12.06 10.13
CA THR A 491 -0.09 10.74 10.41
C THR A 491 -0.64 10.10 9.14
N GLU A 492 -0.40 8.80 8.99
CA GLU A 492 -1.04 7.94 7.99
C GLU A 492 -1.88 6.88 8.68
N ILE A 493 -3.09 6.62 8.16
CA ILE A 493 -4.07 5.68 8.70
C ILE A 493 -4.63 4.78 7.60
N VAL A 494 -4.76 3.49 7.91
CA VAL A 494 -5.29 2.43 7.04
C VAL A 494 -6.36 1.63 7.77
N LYS A 495 -7.26 0.98 7.02
CA LYS A 495 -8.29 0.08 7.56
C LYS A 495 -7.68 -1.30 7.85
N GLY A 496 -8.00 -1.86 9.02
CA GLY A 496 -7.43 -3.11 9.50
C GLY A 496 -6.05 -2.94 10.15
N LEU A 497 -5.15 -3.91 9.92
CA LEU A 497 -3.82 -3.99 10.54
C LEU A 497 -2.80 -3.07 9.88
N GLY A 498 -1.82 -2.64 10.69
CA GLY A 498 -0.71 -1.78 10.29
C GLY A 498 0.18 -2.36 9.19
N GLU A 499 0.18 -3.69 9.02
CA GLU A 499 0.86 -4.40 7.92
C GLU A 499 0.50 -3.82 6.55
N THR A 500 -0.76 -3.39 6.38
CA THR A 500 -1.26 -2.77 5.14
C THR A 500 -0.55 -1.44 4.82
N LEU A 501 -0.11 -0.71 5.85
CA LEU A 501 0.60 0.56 5.75
C LEU A 501 2.11 0.34 5.63
N VAL A 502 2.69 -0.45 6.52
CA VAL A 502 4.15 -0.61 6.57
C VAL A 502 4.73 -1.43 5.43
N GLY A 503 3.98 -2.44 4.95
CA GLY A 503 4.37 -3.35 3.86
C GLY A 503 4.12 -2.81 2.45
N ALA A 504 3.92 -1.49 2.29
CA ALA A 504 3.75 -0.78 1.02
C ALA A 504 2.76 -1.42 0.04
N TYR A 505 1.61 -1.89 0.53
CA TYR A 505 0.53 -2.39 -0.33
C TYR A 505 0.09 -1.31 -1.33
N PRO A 506 -0.28 -1.65 -2.57
CA PRO A 506 -0.66 -0.67 -3.58
C PRO A 506 -1.79 0.26 -3.13
N GLY A 507 -1.73 1.51 -3.58
CA GLY A 507 -2.64 2.58 -3.17
C GLY A 507 -2.14 3.31 -1.93
N ARG A 508 -2.81 4.41 -1.60
CA ARG A 508 -2.39 5.33 -0.53
C ARG A 508 -3.20 5.14 0.73
N ALA A 509 -2.55 5.30 1.87
CA ALA A 509 -3.21 5.52 3.13
C ALA A 509 -3.92 6.87 3.16
N MET A 510 -4.86 7.02 4.09
CA MET A 510 -5.39 8.32 4.44
C MET A 510 -4.32 9.07 5.23
N SER A 511 -4.02 10.31 4.88
CA SER A 511 -2.98 11.09 5.56
C SER A 511 -3.48 12.45 5.99
N PHE A 512 -2.98 12.93 7.13
CA PHE A 512 -3.30 14.26 7.65
C PHE A 512 -2.14 14.84 8.45
N ILE A 513 -2.12 16.18 8.52
CA ILE A 513 -1.18 16.96 9.31
C ILE A 513 -1.95 17.70 10.39
N THR A 514 -1.48 17.62 11.64
CA THR A 514 -2.05 18.35 12.77
C THR A 514 -0.99 19.22 13.41
N LYS A 515 -1.30 20.51 13.64
CA LYS A 515 -0.41 21.41 14.39
C LYS A 515 -0.52 21.10 15.88
N LYS A 516 0.61 21.00 16.59
CA LYS A 516 0.66 20.71 18.04
C LYS A 516 -0.03 21.75 18.92
N SER A 517 -0.18 22.97 18.40
CA SER A 517 -0.93 24.07 19.02
C SER A 517 -2.44 24.02 18.76
N ALA A 518 -2.89 23.25 17.76
CA ALA A 518 -4.28 23.21 17.30
C ALA A 518 -4.69 21.77 16.95
N LEU A 519 -4.69 20.88 17.97
CA LEU A 519 -5.00 19.46 17.80
C LEU A 519 -6.41 19.18 17.26
N GLN A 520 -7.32 20.14 17.41
CA GLN A 520 -8.73 20.08 16.97
C GLN A 520 -8.92 20.33 15.47
N SER A 521 -7.86 20.69 14.74
CA SER A 521 -7.96 21.12 13.34
C SER A 521 -6.96 20.34 12.47
N PRO A 522 -7.13 19.00 12.34
CA PRO A 522 -6.33 18.21 11.42
C PRO A 522 -6.60 18.64 9.97
N ASN A 523 -5.53 18.79 9.19
CA ASN A 523 -5.60 19.08 7.76
C ASN A 523 -5.37 17.80 6.96
N ILE A 524 -6.38 17.37 6.20
CA ILE A 524 -6.31 16.16 5.38
C ILE A 524 -5.44 16.42 4.16
N ILE A 525 -4.47 15.53 3.93
CA ILE A 525 -3.52 15.60 2.82
C ILE A 525 -3.87 14.57 1.73
N SER A 526 -4.37 13.40 2.09
CA SER A 526 -4.86 12.40 1.14
C SER A 526 -6.00 11.57 1.72
N TYR A 527 -6.90 11.14 0.84
CA TYR A 527 -7.88 10.09 1.11
C TYR A 527 -7.32 8.71 0.73
N PRO A 528 -7.85 7.62 1.32
CA PRO A 528 -7.30 6.29 1.10
C PRO A 528 -7.72 5.72 -0.26
N SER A 529 -6.82 4.98 -0.91
CA SER A 529 -7.08 4.31 -2.20
C SER A 529 -6.63 2.85 -2.24
N LYS A 530 -6.21 2.29 -1.10
CA LYS A 530 -5.78 0.88 -1.01
C LYS A 530 -6.97 -0.04 -1.29
N PRO A 531 -6.88 -0.97 -2.26
CA PRO A 531 -8.00 -1.85 -2.59
C PRO A 531 -8.23 -2.93 -1.52
N VAL A 532 -7.20 -3.22 -0.71
CA VAL A 532 -7.17 -4.36 0.21
C VAL A 532 -6.60 -3.96 1.57
N GLY A 533 -7.11 -4.57 2.63
CA GLY A 533 -6.59 -4.45 3.98
C GLY A 533 -6.39 -5.82 4.62
N MET A 534 -5.47 -5.88 5.59
CA MET A 534 -5.20 -7.09 6.36
C MET A 534 -5.99 -7.08 7.67
N PHE A 535 -6.67 -8.19 7.96
CA PHE A 535 -7.43 -8.37 9.20
C PHE A 535 -7.00 -9.65 9.89
N ILE A 536 -7.19 -9.70 11.20
CA ILE A 536 -6.90 -10.91 11.98
C ILE A 536 -7.86 -10.97 13.15
N LYS A 537 -8.37 -12.18 13.42
CA LYS A 537 -9.07 -12.45 14.68
C LYS A 537 -8.11 -12.31 15.86
N LYS A 538 -8.65 -12.32 17.08
CA LYS A 538 -7.85 -12.31 18.32
C LYS A 538 -6.71 -13.32 18.23
N SER A 539 -5.47 -12.84 18.37
CA SER A 539 -4.26 -13.63 18.17
C SER A 539 -3.11 -13.10 19.02
N LEU A 540 -1.97 -13.77 18.95
CA LEU A 540 -0.69 -13.26 19.46
C LEU A 540 0.24 -12.95 18.30
N ILE A 541 1.09 -11.94 18.51
CA ILE A 541 2.19 -11.57 17.63
C ILE A 541 3.50 -11.69 18.38
N PHE A 542 4.48 -12.29 17.71
CA PHE A 542 5.85 -12.42 18.14
C PHE A 542 6.66 -11.43 17.33
N ARG A 543 7.16 -10.39 17.99
CA ARG A 543 7.90 -9.31 17.35
C ARG A 543 9.39 -9.52 17.58
N SER A 544 10.17 -9.31 16.54
CA SER A 544 11.61 -9.11 16.63
C SER A 544 11.92 -7.96 17.59
N ASP A 545 12.94 -8.15 18.43
CA ASP A 545 13.39 -7.13 19.39
C ASP A 545 14.90 -7.28 19.59
N SER A 546 15.69 -6.80 18.63
CA SER A 546 17.14 -7.01 18.63
C SER A 546 17.90 -5.91 19.38
N ASN A 547 19.14 -6.21 19.79
CA ASN A 547 20.08 -5.20 20.29
C ASN A 547 20.63 -4.26 19.19
N GLY A 548 20.20 -4.44 17.94
CA GLY A 548 20.64 -3.67 16.79
C GLY A 548 19.63 -2.66 16.23
N GLU A 549 18.32 -2.84 16.48
CA GLU A 549 17.26 -2.17 15.69
C GLU A 549 17.26 -0.63 15.76
N ASP A 550 17.58 -0.05 16.92
CA ASP A 550 17.52 1.39 17.18
C ASP A 550 18.92 2.00 17.44
N LEU A 551 19.96 1.40 16.87
CA LEU A 551 21.32 1.96 16.97
C LEU A 551 21.46 3.21 16.10
N GLU A 552 22.12 4.23 16.64
CA GLU A 552 22.42 5.46 15.91
C GLU A 552 23.25 5.14 14.65
N GLY A 553 22.74 5.49 13.47
CA GLY A 553 23.36 5.17 12.18
C GLY A 553 23.04 3.77 11.63
N TYR A 554 22.14 3.01 12.25
CA TYR A 554 21.59 1.75 11.74
C TYR A 554 20.06 1.83 11.63
N ALA A 555 19.53 1.73 10.41
CA ALA A 555 18.09 1.73 10.18
C ALA A 555 17.54 0.30 10.30
N GLY A 556 17.11 -0.11 11.50
CA GLY A 556 16.50 -1.42 11.75
C GLY A 556 15.01 -1.53 11.43
N ALA A 557 14.36 -0.43 11.02
CA ALA A 557 12.92 -0.40 10.76
C ALA A 557 12.50 -1.40 9.67
N GLY A 558 11.59 -2.32 10.01
CA GLY A 558 11.09 -3.35 9.10
C GLY A 558 12.12 -4.44 8.73
N LEU A 559 13.29 -4.46 9.38
CA LEU A 559 14.38 -5.35 8.95
C LEU A 559 14.13 -6.81 9.33
N TYR A 560 13.63 -7.04 10.54
CA TYR A 560 13.39 -8.38 11.11
C TYR A 560 11.89 -8.64 11.22
N ASP A 561 11.50 -9.91 11.15
CA ASP A 561 10.09 -10.30 11.03
C ASP A 561 9.33 -10.17 12.34
N SER A 562 8.06 -9.77 12.22
CA SER A 562 7.04 -9.95 13.27
C SER A 562 6.01 -10.96 12.77
N VAL A 563 5.75 -12.00 13.55
CA VAL A 563 4.98 -13.16 13.10
C VAL A 563 3.78 -13.39 14.00
N THR A 564 2.59 -13.45 13.40
CA THR A 564 1.34 -13.78 14.09
C THR A 564 1.10 -15.29 14.13
N ILE A 565 0.40 -15.79 15.16
CA ILE A 565 -0.02 -17.22 15.18
C ILE A 565 -1.04 -17.48 14.09
N ASN A 566 -2.06 -16.61 14.00
CA ASN A 566 -3.07 -16.73 12.96
C ASN A 566 -2.60 -16.08 11.67
N LYS A 567 -2.97 -16.70 10.55
CA LYS A 567 -2.79 -16.09 9.23
C LYS A 567 -3.69 -14.85 9.14
N MET A 568 -3.14 -13.78 8.58
CA MET A 568 -3.90 -12.58 8.26
C MET A 568 -4.82 -12.86 7.07
N GLU A 569 -6.03 -12.35 7.13
CA GLU A 569 -7.02 -12.41 6.07
C GLU A 569 -6.95 -11.12 5.25
N LYS A 570 -6.78 -11.29 3.94
CA LYS A 570 -6.79 -10.18 2.98
C LYS A 570 -8.24 -9.92 2.57
N VAL A 571 -8.73 -8.73 2.84
CA VAL A 571 -10.12 -8.32 2.58
C VAL A 571 -10.14 -7.16 1.59
N VAL A 572 -11.03 -7.20 0.61
CA VAL A 572 -11.29 -6.08 -0.31
C VAL A 572 -12.06 -5.00 0.45
N LEU A 573 -11.59 -3.75 0.39
CA LEU A 573 -12.10 -2.69 1.26
C LEU A 573 -13.30 -1.95 0.66
N ASP A 574 -14.44 -1.93 1.33
CA ASP A 574 -15.53 -1.00 0.99
C ASP A 574 -15.33 0.32 1.77
N TYR A 575 -15.06 1.41 1.03
CA TYR A 575 -14.90 2.77 1.57
C TYR A 575 -16.20 3.57 1.52
N SER A 576 -17.23 3.07 0.82
CA SER A 576 -18.46 3.84 0.52
C SER A 576 -19.38 4.03 1.73
N PHE A 577 -19.08 3.28 2.79
CA PHE A 577 -19.73 3.32 4.11
C PHE A 577 -18.74 3.53 5.25
N ASP A 578 -17.48 3.84 4.94
CA ASP A 578 -16.45 4.00 5.96
C ASP A 578 -16.67 5.29 6.78
N PRO A 579 -16.87 5.18 8.11
CA PRO A 579 -17.07 6.36 8.96
C PRO A 579 -15.91 7.34 8.92
N LEU A 580 -14.67 6.87 8.71
CA LEU A 580 -13.51 7.73 8.61
C LEU A 580 -13.54 8.63 7.37
N ILE A 581 -14.32 8.28 6.34
CA ILE A 581 -14.47 9.06 5.11
C ILE A 581 -15.73 9.93 5.18
N TRP A 582 -16.86 9.33 5.59
CA TRP A 582 -18.20 9.92 5.45
C TRP A 582 -18.76 10.56 6.72
N ASP A 583 -18.27 10.21 7.91
CA ASP A 583 -18.66 10.84 9.18
C ASP A 583 -17.58 11.85 9.62
N LYS A 584 -17.84 13.14 9.39
CA LYS A 584 -16.92 14.23 9.75
C LYS A 584 -16.71 14.37 11.25
N SER A 585 -17.68 14.00 12.07
CA SER A 585 -17.54 14.06 13.54
C SER A 585 -16.60 12.94 14.01
N TYR A 586 -16.85 11.71 13.55
CA TYR A 586 -15.99 10.56 13.84
C TYR A 586 -14.56 10.78 13.33
N GLN A 587 -14.40 11.21 12.07
CA GLN A 587 -13.11 11.52 11.46
C GLN A 587 -12.29 12.51 12.30
N ARG A 588 -12.89 13.64 12.70
CA ARG A 588 -12.21 14.65 13.52
C ARG A 588 -11.83 14.11 14.89
N SER A 589 -12.74 13.38 15.54
CA SER A 589 -12.51 12.78 16.85
C SER A 589 -11.31 11.82 16.84
N ILE A 590 -11.26 10.90 15.86
CA ILE A 590 -10.15 9.95 15.74
C ILE A 590 -8.83 10.67 15.44
N PHE A 591 -8.82 11.63 14.52
CA PHE A 591 -7.59 12.36 14.17
C PHE A 591 -7.04 13.19 15.32
N GLN A 592 -7.94 13.84 16.07
CA GLN A 592 -7.58 14.58 17.27
C GLN A 592 -6.98 13.63 18.32
N ARG A 593 -7.63 12.49 18.63
CA ARG A 593 -7.13 11.52 19.62
C ARG A 593 -5.77 10.95 19.23
N ILE A 594 -5.54 10.66 17.95
CA ILE A 594 -4.24 10.19 17.45
C ILE A 594 -3.17 11.29 17.62
N ALA A 595 -3.46 12.53 17.22
CA ALA A 595 -2.52 13.63 17.35
C ALA A 595 -2.21 13.97 18.82
N GLU A 596 -3.22 13.90 19.70
CA GLU A 596 -3.05 14.08 21.14
C GLU A 596 -2.18 12.97 21.75
N ALA A 597 -2.40 11.71 21.37
CA ALA A 597 -1.55 10.60 21.78
C ALA A 597 -0.10 10.81 21.31
N GLY A 598 0.10 11.26 20.06
CA GLY A 598 1.42 11.58 19.54
C GLY A 598 2.14 12.66 20.34
N LYS A 599 1.47 13.76 20.67
CA LYS A 599 2.02 14.84 21.50
C LYS A 599 2.39 14.36 22.92
N ILE A 600 1.55 13.51 23.53
CA ILE A 600 1.81 12.94 24.86
C ILE A 600 3.03 12.02 24.83
N VAL A 601 3.12 11.12 23.85
CA VAL A 601 4.24 10.19 23.71
C VAL A 601 5.54 10.95 23.48
N GLU A 602 5.55 11.95 22.60
CA GLU A 602 6.71 12.83 22.42
C GLU A 602 7.14 13.53 23.72
N HIS A 603 6.18 14.05 24.49
CA HIS A 603 6.48 14.70 25.77
C HIS A 603 7.11 13.73 26.78
N ILE A 604 6.63 12.49 26.84
CA ILE A 604 7.17 11.45 27.73
C ILE A 604 8.62 11.10 27.37
N PHE A 605 8.94 11.01 26.08
CA PHE A 605 10.30 10.68 25.61
C PHE A 605 11.23 11.89 25.46
N GLY A 606 10.70 13.11 25.49
CA GLY A 606 11.47 14.36 25.35
C GLY A 606 12.09 14.58 23.97
N SER A 607 11.71 13.79 22.96
CA SER A 607 12.24 13.84 21.59
C SER A 607 11.16 13.41 20.59
N ALA A 608 11.29 13.82 19.32
CA ALA A 608 10.35 13.45 18.27
C ALA A 608 10.26 11.92 18.12
N GLN A 609 9.06 11.40 17.86
CA GLN A 609 8.77 9.97 17.86
C GLN A 609 8.14 9.51 16.55
N ASP A 610 8.47 8.27 16.17
CA ASP A 610 7.79 7.43 15.19
C ASP A 610 6.92 6.43 15.94
N ILE A 611 5.60 6.61 15.87
CA ILE A 611 4.63 5.94 16.70
C ILE A 611 3.74 5.06 15.83
N GLU A 612 3.69 3.76 16.14
CA GLU A 612 2.74 2.84 15.53
C GLU A 612 1.61 2.57 16.53
N GLY A 613 0.38 2.70 16.07
CA GLY A 613 -0.80 2.51 16.89
C GLY A 613 -1.99 1.97 16.12
N VAL A 614 -3.04 1.61 16.87
CA VAL A 614 -4.30 1.14 16.29
C VAL A 614 -5.49 1.78 16.98
N VAL A 615 -6.59 1.84 16.23
CA VAL A 615 -7.90 2.28 16.68
C VAL A 615 -8.79 1.05 16.74
N LYS A 616 -9.41 0.84 17.91
CA LYS A 616 -10.45 -0.18 18.08
C LYS A 616 -11.61 0.39 18.89
N ASP A 617 -12.80 0.41 18.30
CA ASP A 617 -14.03 0.93 18.91
C ASP A 617 -13.85 2.38 19.41
N GLY A 618 -13.10 3.17 18.63
CA GLY A 618 -12.73 4.56 18.94
C GLY A 618 -11.60 4.74 19.94
N GLU A 619 -11.09 3.66 20.55
CA GLU A 619 -10.01 3.68 21.54
C GLU A 619 -8.64 3.58 20.87
N ILE A 620 -7.65 4.31 21.41
CA ILE A 620 -6.29 4.35 20.87
C ILE A 620 -5.40 3.37 21.64
N TYR A 621 -4.70 2.53 20.90
CA TYR A 621 -3.66 1.65 21.43
C TYR A 621 -2.32 2.02 20.79
N ILE A 622 -1.30 2.29 21.61
CA ILE A 622 0.08 2.43 21.12
C ILE A 622 0.73 1.04 21.16
N VAL A 623 1.11 0.54 19.99
CA VAL A 623 1.66 -0.82 19.85
C VAL A 623 3.18 -0.80 19.69
N GLN A 624 3.75 0.31 19.23
CA GLN A 624 5.19 0.53 19.16
C GLN A 624 5.50 2.03 19.17
N THR A 625 6.66 2.42 19.69
CA THR A 625 7.22 3.76 19.51
C THR A 625 8.73 3.68 19.48
N ARG A 626 9.36 4.57 18.71
CA ARG A 626 10.81 4.75 18.66
C ARG A 626 11.15 6.21 18.37
N PRO A 627 12.37 6.68 18.73
CA PRO A 627 12.82 8.00 18.32
C PRO A 627 12.75 8.19 16.81
N GLN A 628 12.25 9.34 16.37
CA GLN A 628 12.27 9.76 14.97
C GLN A 628 13.67 10.31 14.62
N ILE A 629 14.31 9.71 13.62
CA ILE A 629 15.67 10.05 13.15
C ILE A 629 15.64 11.16 12.10
#